data_AF-X0SX28-F1
#
_entry.id   AF-X0SX28-F1
#
_cell.length_a   1.000
_cell.length_b   1.000
_cell.length_c   1.000
_cell.angle_alpha   90.00
_cell.angle_beta   90.00
_cell.angle_gamma   90.00
#
_symmetry.space_group_name_H-M   'P 1'
#
loop_
_entity.id
_entity.type
_entity.pdbx_description
1 polymer ?
#
loop_
_entity_poly.entity_id
_entity_poly.type
_entity_poly.pdbx_seq_one_letter_code
_entity_poly.pdbx_strand_id
1 'polypeptide(L)'
;MLYGTGKYTYELVEGWAKCPEGFSFFDVPGISIDSQDRVYVFSRSVHPLMVFDREGNLLTSWREGLFKGPHGIYVGPDDSIYCTD
;
A
#
# COMPACT_ATOMS: atom_id res chain seq x y z
N MET A 1 4.52 7.18 -20.28
CA MET A 1 3.86 6.13 -21.08
C MET A 1 2.41 6.04 -20.60
N LEU A 2 1.44 5.98 -21.50
CA LEU A 2 0.03 5.82 -21.14
C LEU A 2 -0.32 4.33 -21.03
N TYR A 3 -1.01 3.96 -19.96
CA TYR A 3 -1.55 2.64 -19.68
C TYR A 3 -3.07 2.66 -19.80
N GLY A 4 -3.68 1.54 -20.17
CA GLY A 4 -5.13 1.42 -20.33
C GLY A 4 -5.64 1.79 -21.74
N THR A 5 -6.95 1.65 -21.95
CA THR A 5 -7.64 1.91 -23.23
C THR A 5 -9.06 2.45 -23.00
N GLY A 6 -9.66 3.06 -24.01
CA GLY A 6 -11.03 3.56 -23.94
C GLY A 6 -11.20 4.74 -22.97
N LYS A 7 -12.18 4.65 -22.06
CA LYS A 7 -12.50 5.73 -21.11
C LYS A 7 -11.44 5.93 -20.03
N TYR A 8 -10.70 4.89 -19.67
CA TYR A 8 -9.76 4.92 -18.54
C TYR A 8 -8.34 4.68 -19.03
N THR A 9 -7.59 5.77 -19.09
CA THR A 9 -6.15 5.77 -19.32
C THR A 9 -5.43 6.34 -18.11
N TYR A 10 -4.24 5.85 -17.85
CA TYR A 10 -3.42 6.18 -16.69
C TYR A 10 -2.02 6.53 -17.14
N GLU A 11 -1.33 7.35 -16.37
CA GLU A 11 0.09 7.57 -16.52
C GLU A 11 0.82 7.13 -15.26
N LEU A 12 2.07 6.71 -15.43
CA LEU A 12 2.94 6.42 -14.30
C LEU A 12 3.28 7.72 -13.59
N VAL A 13 2.95 7.81 -12.30
CA VAL A 13 3.49 8.82 -11.39
C VAL A 13 4.72 8.23 -10.73
N GLU A 14 5.89 8.52 -11.31
CA GLU A 14 7.15 8.06 -10.74
C GLU A 14 7.37 8.66 -9.34
N GLY A 15 7.83 7.83 -8.41
CA GLY A 15 8.12 8.28 -7.04
C GLY A 15 6.90 8.73 -6.24
N TRP A 16 5.69 8.28 -6.61
CA TRP A 16 4.47 8.61 -5.88
C TRP A 16 4.60 8.33 -4.37
N ALA A 17 4.99 7.12 -3.99
CA ALA A 17 5.17 6.76 -2.58
C ALA A 17 6.46 7.38 -2.01
N LYS A 18 6.30 8.39 -1.15
CA LYS A 18 7.40 9.08 -0.46
C LYS A 18 7.82 8.28 0.75
N CYS A 19 8.51 7.17 0.49
CA CYS A 19 9.04 6.28 1.51
C CYS A 19 10.14 7.01 2.32
N PRO A 20 10.10 7.01 3.66
CA PRO A 20 11.16 7.61 4.48
C PRO A 20 12.52 6.96 4.23
N GLU A 21 13.60 7.70 4.52
CA GLU A 21 14.95 7.15 4.47
C GLU A 21 15.08 5.93 5.39
N GLY A 22 15.72 4.87 4.89
CA GLY A 22 15.89 3.60 5.61
C GLY A 22 14.68 2.65 5.54
N PHE A 23 13.52 3.11 5.06
CA PHE A 23 12.37 2.24 4.83
C PHE A 23 12.47 1.59 3.44
N SER A 24 11.91 0.39 3.32
CA SER A 24 11.85 -0.34 2.06
C SER A 24 10.55 -1.12 1.98
N PHE A 25 10.05 -1.28 0.76
CA PHE A 25 8.95 -2.19 0.47
C PHE A 25 9.41 -3.64 0.43
N PHE A 26 10.67 -3.92 0.09
CA PHE A 26 11.18 -5.28 -0.17
C PHE A 26 10.36 -6.05 -1.21
N ASP A 27 9.26 -6.69 -0.80
CA ASP A 27 8.31 -7.39 -1.67
C ASP A 27 6.88 -7.01 -1.24
N VAL A 28 6.03 -6.64 -2.21
CA VAL A 28 4.67 -6.11 -1.98
C VAL A 28 3.65 -7.13 -2.53
N PRO A 29 3.23 -8.11 -1.72
CA PRO A 29 2.24 -9.09 -2.14
C PRO A 29 0.82 -8.51 -2.28
N GLY A 30 0.53 -7.35 -1.68
CA GLY A 30 -0.80 -6.77 -1.78
C GLY A 30 -0.87 -5.27 -1.46
N ILE A 31 -1.87 -4.62 -2.07
CA ILE A 31 -2.27 -3.26 -1.77
C ILE A 31 -3.78 -3.19 -1.59
N SER A 32 -4.26 -2.24 -0.79
CA SER A 32 -5.70 -1.97 -0.65
C SER A 32 -5.96 -0.50 -0.39
N ILE A 33 -7.21 -0.06 -0.54
CA ILE A 33 -7.61 1.35 -0.44
C ILE A 33 -8.86 1.43 0.43
N ASP A 34 -8.91 2.39 1.35
CA ASP A 34 -10.07 2.60 2.21
C ASP A 34 -11.00 3.71 1.70
N SER A 35 -12.08 3.95 2.45
CA SER A 35 -13.10 4.96 2.10
C SER A 35 -12.59 6.41 2.04
N GLN A 36 -11.37 6.67 2.55
CA GLN A 36 -10.72 7.98 2.57
C GLN A 36 -9.62 8.09 1.51
N ASP A 37 -9.56 7.15 0.56
CA ASP A 37 -8.53 7.02 -0.47
C ASP A 37 -7.11 6.88 0.10
N ARG A 38 -6.97 6.34 1.32
CA ARG A 38 -5.66 6.00 1.87
C ARG A 38 -5.22 4.67 1.29
N VAL A 39 -3.97 4.60 0.85
CA VAL A 39 -3.39 3.42 0.21
C VAL A 39 -2.61 2.63 1.24
N TYR A 40 -3.02 1.39 1.47
CA TYR A 40 -2.36 0.44 2.35
C TYR A 40 -1.45 -0.42 1.49
N VAL A 41 -0.15 -0.34 1.76
CA VAL A 41 0.86 -1.20 1.16
C VAL A 41 1.19 -2.29 2.17
N PHE A 42 0.90 -3.54 1.80
CA PHE A 42 1.24 -4.71 2.61
C PHE A 42 2.48 -5.37 2.02
N SER A 43 3.56 -5.38 2.79
CA SER A 43 4.89 -5.77 2.33
C SER A 43 5.61 -6.73 3.26
N ARG A 44 6.59 -7.46 2.75
CA ARG A 44 7.44 -8.41 3.50
C ARG A 44 8.68 -7.74 4.10
N SER A 45 8.61 -6.42 4.33
CA SER A 45 9.70 -5.65 4.92
C SER A 45 9.57 -5.59 6.44
N VAL A 46 10.52 -4.89 7.08
CA VAL A 46 10.47 -4.59 8.53
C VAL A 46 9.21 -3.81 8.90
N HIS A 47 8.64 -3.03 7.96
CA HIS A 47 7.41 -2.25 8.13
C HIS A 47 6.30 -2.85 7.27
N PRO A 48 5.64 -3.93 7.73
CA PRO A 48 4.81 -4.74 6.88
C PRO A 48 3.54 -4.03 6.41
N LEU A 49 3.01 -3.06 7.17
CA LEU A 49 1.92 -2.19 6.72
C LEU A 49 2.37 -0.74 6.72
N MET A 50 2.42 -0.13 5.55
CA MET A 50 2.60 1.30 5.35
C MET A 50 1.34 1.91 4.73
N VAL A 51 0.89 3.04 5.26
CA VAL A 51 -0.34 3.71 4.82
C VAL A 51 0.00 5.09 4.30
N PHE A 52 -0.43 5.39 3.07
CA PHE A 52 -0.15 6.64 2.37
C PHE A 52 -1.43 7.40 2.07
N ASP A 53 -1.35 8.73 1.98
CA ASP A 53 -2.43 9.55 1.39
C ASP A 53 -2.40 9.50 -0.15
N ARG A 54 -3.35 10.20 -0.79
CA ARG A 54 -3.49 10.26 -2.25
C ARG A 54 -2.27 10.86 -2.94
N GLU A 55 -1.55 11.73 -2.26
CA GLU A 55 -0.34 12.40 -2.73
C GLU A 55 0.95 11.61 -2.40
N GLY A 56 0.78 10.41 -1.84
CA GLY A 56 1.83 9.46 -1.52
C GLY A 56 2.69 9.85 -0.32
N ASN A 57 2.21 10.74 0.55
CA ASN A 57 2.84 11.00 1.83
C ASN A 57 2.53 9.85 2.80
N LEU A 58 3.55 9.37 3.50
CA LEU A 58 3.36 8.35 4.53
C LEU A 58 2.56 8.96 5.70
N LEU A 59 1.40 8.38 5.99
CA LEU A 59 0.57 8.74 7.14
C LEU A 59 0.97 7.95 8.39
N THR A 60 1.22 6.65 8.24
CA THR A 60 1.67 5.78 9.34
C THR A 60 2.29 4.49 8.81
N SER A 61 3.12 3.85 9.62
CA SER A 61 3.48 2.44 9.51
C SER A 61 3.13 1.72 10.80
N TRP A 62 2.83 0.42 10.74
CA TRP A 62 2.46 -0.34 11.94
C TRP A 62 2.57 -1.85 11.72
N ARG A 63 2.42 -2.60 12.83
CA ARG A 63 2.39 -4.07 12.92
C ARG A 63 3.74 -4.75 12.68
N GLU A 64 4.83 -4.07 12.96
CA GLU A 64 6.17 -4.66 12.99
C GLU A 64 6.18 -5.90 13.91
N GLY A 65 6.74 -7.00 13.41
CA GLY A 65 6.84 -8.27 14.15
C GLY A 65 5.55 -9.07 14.29
N LEU A 66 4.41 -8.60 13.76
CA LEU A 66 3.15 -9.35 13.80
C LEU A 66 3.04 -10.42 12.71
N PHE A 67 3.59 -10.13 11.52
CA PHE A 67 3.47 -10.98 10.33
C PHE A 67 4.78 -11.70 10.03
N LYS A 68 4.70 -12.99 9.66
CA LYS A 68 5.85 -13.85 9.32
C LYS A 68 6.04 -14.03 7.82
N GLY A 69 4.96 -14.02 7.05
CA GLY A 69 4.90 -14.21 5.61
C GLY A 69 3.72 -13.47 4.96
N PRO A 70 3.69 -12.12 4.96
CA PRO A 70 2.64 -11.36 4.28
C PRO A 70 2.28 -11.90 2.89
N HIS A 71 0.96 -12.07 2.63
CA HIS A 71 0.43 -12.60 1.36
C HIS A 71 -0.68 -11.76 0.74
N GLY A 72 -1.58 -11.18 1.52
CA GLY A 72 -2.72 -10.45 0.98
C GLY A 72 -3.32 -9.48 1.98
N ILE A 73 -3.93 -8.43 1.45
CA ILE A 73 -4.63 -7.40 2.23
C ILE A 73 -5.94 -7.04 1.52
N TYR A 74 -7.00 -6.82 2.31
CA TYR A 74 -8.27 -6.31 1.83
C TYR A 74 -8.88 -5.34 2.86
N VAL A 75 -9.33 -4.18 2.39
CA VAL A 75 -10.15 -3.23 3.16
C VAL A 75 -11.62 -3.45 2.81
N GLY A 76 -12.43 -3.75 3.83
CA GLY A 76 -13.86 -3.95 3.69
C GLY A 76 -14.67 -2.64 3.59
N PRO A 77 -15.98 -2.72 3.29
CA PRO A 77 -16.84 -1.54 3.16
C PRO A 77 -16.99 -0.67 4.42
N ASP A 78 -16.63 -1.21 5.58
CA ASP A 78 -16.62 -0.56 6.89
C ASP A 78 -15.22 -0.11 7.34
N ASP A 79 -14.26 -0.09 6.40
CA ASP A 79 -12.83 0.14 6.63
C ASP A 79 -12.13 -0.91 7.52
N SER A 80 -12.75 -2.07 7.77
CA SER A 80 -12.08 -3.20 8.42
C SER A 80 -10.96 -3.76 7.54
N ILE A 81 -9.80 -4.03 8.13
CA ILE A 81 -8.61 -4.52 7.41
C ILE A 81 -8.43 -6.02 7.67
N TYR A 82 -8.38 -6.80 6.59
CA TYR A 82 -8.13 -8.23 6.59
C TYR A 82 -6.77 -8.51 5.96
N CYS A 83 -5.89 -9.22 6.68
CA CYS A 83 -4.58 -9.62 6.19
C CYS A 83 -4.43 -11.15 6.22
N THR A 84 -3.72 -11.69 5.25
CA THR A 84 -3.28 -13.09 5.23
C THR A 84 -1.76 -13.19 5.38
N ASP A 85 -1.33 -14.14 6.21
CA ASP A 85 0.04 -14.41 6.62
C ASP A 85 0.36 -15.90 6.52
#